data_AF-A0A1M3K8Z9-F1
#
_entry.id   AF-A0A1M3K8Z9-F1
#
_cell.length_a   1.000
_cell.length_b   1.000
_cell.length_c   1.000
_cell.angle_alpha   90.00
_cell.angle_beta   90.00
_cell.angle_gamma   90.00
#
_symmetry.space_group_name_H-M   'P 1'
#
loop_
_entity.id
_entity.type
_entity.pdbx_description
1 polymer ?
#
loop_
_entity_poly.entity_id
_entity_poly.type
_entity_poly.pdbx_seq_one_letter_code
_entity_poly.pdbx_strand_id
1 'polypeptide(L)'
;MRAIREGVDPQGKTLVIMPNDRRHVMSYDDMQVIVAYLRLLPSIDRQTPKRSLSVMADVLIGANQFPLSAQPPITEPVVAPPAGTIDYGENITEAYGCRDCRGKDLRVSAEGGGPNWVGAVSGWSEDQLLQVFKGGIDPSGNEISDNMPWKDYNLELSDSDLHYLSQYLHSLTGIASTN
;
A
#
# COMPACT_ATOMS: atom_id res chain seq x y z
N MET A 1 -17.67 -3.63 7.05
CA MET A 1 -16.36 -3.11 6.58
C MET A 1 -15.66 -2.21 7.60
N ARG A 2 -16.37 -1.59 8.56
CA ARG A 2 -15.79 -0.72 9.61
C ARG A 2 -14.56 -1.31 10.33
N ALA A 3 -14.57 -2.60 10.67
CA ALA A 3 -13.41 -3.24 11.27
C ALA A 3 -12.14 -3.14 10.40
N ILE A 4 -12.28 -3.34 9.09
CA ILE A 4 -11.15 -3.36 8.14
C ILE A 4 -10.76 -1.95 7.71
N ARG A 5 -11.72 -1.05 7.52
CA ARG A 5 -11.48 0.29 6.95
C ARG A 5 -11.36 1.40 8.00
N GLU A 6 -12.02 1.25 9.14
CA GLU A 6 -12.04 2.24 10.22
C GLU A 6 -11.35 1.73 11.49
N GLY A 7 -11.02 0.43 11.56
CA GLY A 7 -10.40 -0.16 12.74
C GLY A 7 -11.34 -0.23 13.93
N VAL A 8 -12.65 -0.29 13.68
CA VAL A 8 -13.68 -0.32 14.73
C VAL A 8 -14.52 -1.59 14.61
N ASP A 9 -14.65 -2.32 15.71
CA ASP A 9 -15.43 -3.55 15.77
C ASP A 9 -16.95 -3.29 15.69
N PRO A 10 -17.79 -4.33 15.54
CA PRO A 10 -19.25 -4.16 15.48
C PRO A 10 -19.87 -3.52 16.73
N GLN A 11 -19.18 -3.53 17.87
CA GLN A 11 -19.62 -2.92 19.13
C GLN A 11 -19.13 -1.46 19.26
N GLY A 12 -18.40 -0.93 18.27
CA GLY A 12 -17.89 0.44 18.30
C GLY A 12 -16.54 0.60 19.00
N LYS A 13 -15.87 -0.50 19.37
CA LYS A 13 -14.58 -0.46 20.05
C LYS A 13 -13.43 -0.44 19.06
N THR A 14 -12.45 0.41 19.33
CA THR A 14 -11.22 0.50 18.54
C THR A 14 -10.41 -0.80 18.65
N LEU A 15 -10.04 -1.33 17.48
CA LEU A 15 -9.10 -2.42 17.29
C LEU A 15 -7.68 -1.91 17.52
N VAL A 16 -6.78 -2.83 17.88
CA VAL A 16 -5.40 -2.52 18.27
C VAL A 16 -4.48 -3.31 17.35
N ILE A 17 -3.43 -2.69 16.82
CA ILE A 17 -2.35 -3.33 16.01
C ILE A 17 -2.78 -3.75 14.59
N MET A 18 -3.95 -3.38 14.08
CA MET A 18 -4.28 -3.59 12.67
C MET A 18 -3.89 -2.34 11.84
N PRO A 19 -2.84 -2.39 10.98
CA PRO A 19 -2.58 -1.32 10.01
C PRO A 19 -3.66 -1.34 8.94
N ASN A 20 -4.38 -0.23 8.81
CA ASN A 20 -5.57 -0.14 7.96
C ASN A 20 -5.68 1.17 7.17
N ASP A 21 -4.68 2.02 7.23
CA ASP A 21 -4.50 3.25 6.45
C ASP A 21 -4.79 3.02 4.96
N ARG A 22 -4.16 2.04 4.31
CA ARG A 22 -4.46 1.70 2.91
C ARG A 22 -5.85 1.14 2.67
N ARG A 23 -6.42 0.43 3.65
CA ARG A 23 -7.77 -0.14 3.55
C ARG A 23 -8.83 0.93 3.76
N HIS A 24 -8.49 1.99 4.48
CA HIS A 24 -9.34 3.16 4.68
C HIS A 24 -9.66 3.84 3.35
N VAL A 25 -8.61 4.07 2.54
CA VAL A 25 -8.68 4.75 1.23
C VAL A 25 -8.95 3.82 0.04
N MET A 26 -9.13 2.51 0.26
CA MET A 26 -9.50 1.58 -0.80
C MET A 26 -10.94 1.82 -1.28
N SER A 27 -11.21 1.59 -2.56
CA SER A 27 -12.56 1.76 -3.10
C SER A 27 -13.57 0.84 -2.42
N TYR A 28 -14.85 1.25 -2.43
CA TYR A 28 -15.90 0.42 -1.87
C TYR A 28 -16.04 -0.93 -2.59
N ASP A 29 -15.91 -0.93 -3.92
CA ASP A 29 -16.05 -2.13 -4.74
C ASP A 29 -14.91 -3.13 -4.48
N ASP A 30 -13.66 -2.68 -4.44
CA ASP A 30 -12.51 -3.56 -4.13
C ASP A 30 -12.63 -4.16 -2.73
N MET A 31 -13.04 -3.33 -1.75
CA MET A 31 -13.27 -3.78 -0.38
C MET A 31 -14.41 -4.80 -0.30
N GLN A 32 -15.45 -4.68 -1.13
CA GLN A 32 -16.50 -5.68 -1.20
C GLN A 32 -15.99 -7.01 -1.75
N VAL A 33 -15.14 -7.01 -2.79
CA VAL A 33 -14.55 -8.24 -3.35
C VAL A 33 -13.74 -8.97 -2.29
N ILE A 34 -12.87 -8.27 -1.55
CA ILE A 34 -12.09 -8.86 -0.46
C ILE A 34 -13.01 -9.48 0.59
N VAL A 35 -14.03 -8.75 1.03
CA VAL A 35 -14.98 -9.25 2.05
C VAL A 35 -15.79 -10.43 1.53
N ALA A 36 -16.17 -10.44 0.25
CA ALA A 36 -16.86 -11.55 -0.38
C ALA A 36 -15.97 -12.79 -0.42
N TYR A 37 -14.71 -12.65 -0.85
CA TYR A 37 -13.74 -13.74 -0.85
C TYR A 37 -13.51 -14.33 0.54
N LEU A 38 -13.29 -13.47 1.55
CA LEU A 38 -13.10 -13.93 2.94
C LEU A 38 -14.32 -14.71 3.48
N ARG A 39 -15.53 -14.40 3.01
CA ARG A 39 -16.75 -15.13 3.39
C ARG A 39 -16.92 -16.46 2.67
N LEU A 40 -16.26 -16.66 1.52
CA LEU A 40 -16.26 -17.93 0.80
C LEU A 40 -15.32 -18.97 1.44
N LEU A 41 -14.30 -18.50 2.17
CA LEU A 41 -13.37 -19.39 2.85
C LEU A 41 -14.08 -20.15 3.98
N PRO A 42 -13.76 -21.45 4.17
CA PRO A 42 -14.32 -22.22 5.27
C PRO A 42 -13.95 -21.58 6.60
N SER A 43 -14.94 -21.35 7.46
CA SER A 43 -14.71 -20.85 8.80
C SER A 43 -13.91 -21.89 9.59
N ILE A 44 -12.73 -21.50 10.06
CA ILE A 44 -11.95 -22.27 11.03
C ILE A 44 -12.30 -21.73 12.41
N ASP A 45 -12.89 -22.57 13.26
CA ASP A 45 -13.11 -22.19 14.65
C ASP A 45 -11.77 -22.12 15.38
N ARG A 46 -11.39 -20.92 15.77
CA ARG A 46 -10.19 -20.65 16.55
C ARG A 46 -10.59 -19.81 17.75
N GLN A 47 -10.30 -20.30 18.95
CA GLN A 47 -10.47 -19.49 20.15
C GLN A 47 -9.55 -18.27 20.04
N THR A 48 -10.16 -17.10 19.84
CA THR A 48 -9.43 -15.84 19.86
C THR A 48 -9.26 -15.45 21.33
N PRO A 49 -8.02 -15.35 21.83
CA PRO A 49 -7.80 -14.97 23.22
C PRO A 49 -8.40 -13.59 23.49
N LYS A 50 -8.97 -13.41 24.69
CA LYS A 50 -9.43 -12.09 25.11
C LYS A 50 -8.24 -11.14 25.12
N ARG A 51 -8.41 -9.95 24.55
CA ARG A 51 -7.43 -8.88 24.60
C ARG A 51 -7.12 -8.54 26.07
N SER A 52 -5.87 -8.74 26.49
CA SER A 52 -5.35 -8.21 27.75
C SER A 52 -4.31 -7.13 27.43
N LEU A 53 -4.56 -5.91 27.90
CA LEU A 53 -3.58 -4.83 27.87
C LEU A 53 -3.00 -4.73 29.27
N SER A 54 -1.69 -4.53 29.36
CA SER A 54 -1.06 -4.19 30.64
C SER A 54 -1.40 -2.74 30.99
N VAL A 55 -1.31 -2.38 32.27
CA VAL A 55 -1.46 -0.99 32.71
C VAL A 55 -0.51 -0.05 31.94
N MET A 56 0.71 -0.51 31.66
CA MET A 56 1.67 0.24 30.84
C MET A 56 1.15 0.47 29.42
N ALA A 57 0.55 -0.54 28.78
CA ALA A 57 -0.03 -0.40 27.45
C ALA A 57 -1.21 0.58 27.45
N ASP A 58 -2.07 0.55 28.47
CA ASP A 58 -3.18 1.51 28.62
C ASP A 58 -2.67 2.94 28.78
N VAL A 59 -1.60 3.15 29.58
CA VAL A 59 -0.95 4.46 29.74
C VAL A 59 -0.38 4.97 28.42
N LEU A 60 0.34 4.12 27.68
CA LEU A 60 0.93 4.49 26.39
C LEU A 60 -0.15 4.82 25.34
N ILE A 61 -1.23 4.04 25.29
CA ILE A 61 -2.38 4.33 24.41
C ILE A 61 -3.03 5.67 24.81
N GLY A 62 -3.30 5.88 26.10
CA GLY A 62 -3.88 7.14 26.59
C GLY A 62 -3.00 8.37 26.36
N ALA A 63 -1.68 8.18 26.35
CA ALA A 63 -0.69 9.21 26.03
C ALA A 63 -0.43 9.37 24.51
N ASN A 64 -1.17 8.66 23.65
CA ASN A 64 -0.97 8.64 22.20
C ASN A 64 0.45 8.21 21.76
N GLN A 65 1.13 7.42 22.60
CA GLN A 65 2.45 6.85 22.33
C GLN A 65 2.38 5.45 21.72
N PHE A 66 1.16 4.97 21.44
CA PHE A 66 0.92 3.68 20.80
C PHE A 66 -0.12 3.85 19.69
N PRO A 67 0.18 3.45 18.44
CA PRO A 67 -0.73 3.63 17.33
C PRO A 67 -1.98 2.74 17.50
N LEU A 68 -3.16 3.36 17.46
CA LEU A 68 -4.43 2.65 17.37
C LEU A 68 -4.83 2.47 15.90
N SER A 69 -5.67 1.47 15.62
CA SER A 69 -6.20 1.24 14.28
C SER A 69 -7.34 2.19 13.90
N ALA A 70 -7.80 3.05 14.81
CA ALA A 70 -8.94 3.93 14.54
C ALA A 70 -8.61 4.91 13.41
N GLN A 71 -9.45 4.92 12.37
CA GLN A 71 -9.47 5.94 11.32
C GLN A 71 -10.73 6.80 11.45
N PRO A 72 -10.76 8.00 10.86
CA PRO A 72 -12.00 8.78 10.75
C PRO A 72 -13.13 7.96 10.12
N PRO A 73 -14.40 8.21 10.46
CA PRO A 73 -15.51 7.56 9.77
C PRO A 73 -15.55 7.92 8.29
N ILE A 74 -15.83 6.94 7.43
CA ILE A 74 -16.00 7.19 6.00
C ILE A 74 -17.42 7.70 5.77
N THR A 75 -17.55 8.97 5.44
CA THR A 75 -18.84 9.65 5.23
C THR A 75 -19.21 9.79 3.75
N GLU A 76 -18.23 9.65 2.85
CA GLU A 76 -18.40 9.72 1.41
C GLU A 76 -17.89 8.44 0.72
N PRO A 77 -18.49 8.01 -0.40
CA PRO A 77 -18.01 6.87 -1.14
C PRO A 77 -16.60 7.09 -1.68
N VAL A 78 -15.67 6.18 -1.36
CA VAL A 78 -14.36 6.13 -1.99
C VAL A 78 -14.45 5.31 -3.27
N VAL A 79 -14.05 5.92 -4.39
CA VAL A 79 -14.13 5.34 -5.73
C VAL A 79 -12.71 5.12 -6.25
N ALA A 80 -12.45 3.96 -6.86
CA ALA A 80 -11.16 3.68 -7.49
C ALA A 80 -10.99 4.60 -8.72
N PRO A 81 -9.79 5.15 -8.96
CA PRO A 81 -9.51 5.83 -10.21
C PRO A 81 -9.75 4.90 -11.41
N PRO A 82 -10.29 5.38 -12.53
CA PRO A 82 -10.46 4.55 -13.72
C PRO A 82 -9.10 4.09 -14.26
N ALA A 83 -9.00 2.82 -14.63
CA ALA A 83 -7.85 2.32 -15.40
C ALA A 83 -7.68 3.18 -16.67
N GLY A 84 -6.44 3.51 -17.04
CA GLY A 84 -6.18 4.47 -18.12
C GLY A 84 -5.82 5.88 -17.67
N THR A 85 -5.94 6.20 -16.37
CA THR A 85 -5.66 7.53 -15.83
C THR A 85 -4.32 7.58 -15.09
N ILE A 86 -3.74 8.77 -14.98
CA ILE A 86 -2.54 8.99 -14.15
C ILE A 86 -2.82 8.67 -12.68
N ASP A 87 -4.01 9.04 -12.18
CA ASP A 87 -4.45 8.77 -10.81
C ASP A 87 -4.54 7.26 -10.51
N TYR A 88 -4.77 6.43 -11.53
CA TYR A 88 -4.69 4.97 -11.36
C TYR A 88 -3.26 4.50 -11.08
N GLY A 89 -2.27 5.08 -11.76
CA GLY A 89 -0.86 4.83 -11.47
C GLY A 89 -0.46 5.27 -10.06
N GLU A 90 -0.98 6.40 -9.58
CA GLU A 90 -0.83 6.83 -8.18
C GLU A 90 -1.44 5.81 -7.22
N ASN A 91 -2.66 5.36 -7.49
CA ASN A 91 -3.36 4.38 -6.68
C ASN A 91 -2.58 3.05 -6.57
N ILE A 92 -1.88 2.62 -7.63
CA ILE A 92 -0.97 1.46 -7.55
C ILE A 92 0.13 1.71 -6.51
N THR A 93 0.77 2.89 -6.52
CA THR A 93 1.84 3.19 -5.55
C THR A 93 1.36 3.14 -4.09
N GLU A 94 0.11 3.56 -3.84
CA GLU A 94 -0.51 3.50 -2.51
C GLU A 94 -0.90 2.07 -2.14
N ALA A 95 -1.64 1.38 -3.02
CA ALA A 95 -2.14 0.03 -2.76
C ALA A 95 -1.01 -0.97 -2.49
N TYR A 96 0.06 -0.89 -3.28
CA TYR A 96 1.23 -1.77 -3.19
C TYR A 96 2.31 -1.25 -2.23
N GLY A 97 2.09 -0.10 -1.59
CA GLY A 97 2.93 0.37 -0.51
C GLY A 97 4.30 0.87 -0.90
N CYS A 98 4.46 1.36 -2.13
CA CYS A 98 5.73 1.88 -2.59
C CYS A 98 6.22 2.99 -1.65
N ARG A 99 5.34 3.88 -1.18
CA ARG A 99 5.72 5.02 -0.33
C ARG A 99 6.24 4.66 1.06
N ASP A 100 5.95 3.46 1.58
CA ASP A 100 6.46 3.02 2.88
C ASP A 100 7.99 2.99 2.92
N CYS A 101 8.59 2.50 1.84
CA CYS A 101 10.03 2.37 1.72
C CYS A 101 10.64 3.50 0.88
N ARG A 102 9.86 4.06 -0.06
CA ARG A 102 10.35 5.03 -1.05
C ARG A 102 10.07 6.49 -0.69
N GLY A 103 9.44 6.72 0.45
CA GLY A 103 9.03 8.05 0.89
C GLY A 103 7.79 8.56 0.17
N LYS A 104 7.19 9.61 0.74
CA LYS A 104 5.97 10.22 0.22
C LYS A 104 6.10 10.70 -1.22
N ASP A 105 7.29 11.07 -1.64
CA ASP A 105 7.56 11.60 -2.98
C ASP A 105 8.24 10.58 -3.90
N LEU A 106 8.38 9.32 -3.46
CA LEU A 106 9.02 8.22 -4.19
C LEU A 106 10.48 8.48 -4.57
N ARG A 107 11.16 9.41 -3.86
CA ARG A 107 12.54 9.82 -4.15
C ARG A 107 13.60 9.23 -3.23
N VAL A 108 13.19 8.49 -2.19
CA VAL A 108 14.15 7.82 -1.31
C VAL A 108 14.78 6.65 -2.05
N SER A 109 16.10 6.48 -1.93
CA SER A 109 16.86 5.28 -2.30
C SER A 109 16.98 4.34 -1.09
N ALA A 110 16.82 3.03 -1.26
CA ALA A 110 17.15 2.03 -0.24
C ALA A 110 18.20 1.09 -0.81
N GLU A 111 19.28 0.83 -0.08
CA GLU A 111 20.31 -0.12 -0.52
C GLU A 111 19.68 -1.48 -0.80
N GLY A 112 19.82 -1.96 -2.03
CA GLY A 112 19.19 -3.18 -2.52
C GLY A 112 17.67 -3.09 -2.74
N GLY A 113 16.91 -2.38 -1.92
CA GLY A 113 15.44 -2.38 -1.92
C GLY A 113 14.74 -1.55 -3.03
N GLY A 114 15.43 -1.26 -4.14
CA GLY A 114 14.93 -0.49 -5.28
C GLY A 114 15.50 0.93 -5.40
N PRO A 115 15.32 1.64 -6.53
CA PRO A 115 15.89 2.96 -6.78
C PRO A 115 15.00 4.12 -6.31
N ASN A 116 15.57 5.32 -6.17
CA ASN A 116 14.75 6.56 -6.21
C ASN A 116 13.94 6.49 -7.52
N TRP A 117 12.63 6.24 -7.44
CA TRP A 117 11.85 5.91 -8.63
C TRP A 117 11.77 7.09 -9.58
N VAL A 118 11.50 8.29 -9.05
CA VAL A 118 11.42 9.51 -9.87
C VAL A 118 12.76 9.82 -10.54
N GLY A 119 13.86 9.68 -9.80
CA GLY A 119 15.21 9.84 -10.35
C GLY A 119 15.55 8.78 -11.39
N ALA A 120 15.16 7.53 -11.16
CA ALA A 120 15.40 6.43 -12.09
C ALA A 120 14.63 6.62 -13.40
N VAL A 121 13.30 6.87 -13.32
CA VAL A 121 12.47 7.07 -14.53
C VAL A 121 12.78 8.36 -15.26
N SER A 122 13.53 9.30 -14.68
CA SER A 122 14.05 10.45 -15.45
C SER A 122 15.02 10.04 -16.57
N GLY A 123 15.66 8.87 -16.45
CA GLY A 123 16.58 8.33 -17.46
C GLY A 123 16.18 6.98 -18.03
N TRP A 124 15.17 6.31 -17.47
CA TRP A 124 14.71 5.01 -17.95
C TRP A 124 13.51 5.14 -18.89
N SER A 125 13.41 4.26 -19.88
CA SER A 125 12.18 4.06 -20.63
C SER A 125 11.15 3.28 -19.80
N GLU A 126 9.90 3.31 -20.26
CA GLU A 126 8.85 2.45 -19.71
C GLU A 126 9.25 0.96 -19.74
N ASP A 127 9.72 0.46 -20.89
CA ASP A 127 10.14 -0.94 -21.04
C ASP A 127 11.22 -1.34 -20.03
N GLN A 128 12.15 -0.42 -19.75
CA GLN A 128 13.19 -0.61 -18.74
C GLN A 128 12.60 -0.71 -17.32
N LEU A 129 11.60 0.10 -17.00
CA LEU A 129 10.89 -0.02 -15.73
C LEU A 129 10.12 -1.34 -15.64
N LEU A 130 9.44 -1.76 -16.70
CA LEU A 130 8.73 -3.05 -16.73
C LEU A 130 9.71 -4.22 -16.51
N GLN A 131 10.92 -4.16 -17.08
CA GLN A 131 11.96 -5.17 -16.84
C GLN A 131 12.40 -5.23 -15.38
N VAL A 132 12.45 -4.10 -14.68
CA VAL A 132 12.75 -4.08 -13.24
C VAL A 132 11.70 -4.87 -12.46
N PHE A 133 10.42 -4.62 -12.71
CA PHE A 133 9.35 -5.31 -11.98
C PHE A 133 9.18 -6.77 -12.40
N LYS A 134 9.45 -7.11 -13.66
CA LYS A 134 9.30 -8.48 -14.17
C LYS A 134 10.51 -9.38 -13.93
N GLY A 135 11.71 -8.80 -13.98
CA GLY A 135 12.97 -9.53 -13.94
C GLY A 135 13.83 -9.25 -12.71
N GLY A 136 13.53 -8.19 -11.95
CA GLY A 136 14.33 -7.83 -10.78
C GLY A 136 15.73 -7.35 -11.13
N ILE A 137 15.94 -6.79 -12.33
CA ILE A 137 17.23 -6.29 -12.79
C ILE A 137 17.03 -4.86 -13.28
N ASP A 138 17.88 -3.94 -12.80
CA ASP A 138 17.87 -2.56 -13.27
C ASP A 138 18.54 -2.40 -14.64
N PRO A 139 18.31 -1.28 -15.35
CA PRO A 139 18.95 -1.04 -16.65
C PRO A 139 20.48 -0.95 -16.62
N SER A 140 21.09 -0.84 -15.42
CA SER A 140 22.54 -0.91 -15.25
C SER A 140 23.04 -2.34 -15.08
N GLY A 141 22.14 -3.33 -15.00
CA GLY A 141 22.43 -4.75 -14.82
C GLY A 141 22.52 -5.20 -13.36
N ASN A 142 22.15 -4.34 -12.40
CA ASN A 142 22.16 -4.72 -10.98
C ASN A 142 20.89 -5.46 -10.59
N GLU A 143 21.02 -6.48 -9.76
CA GLU A 143 19.88 -7.17 -9.18
C GLU A 143 19.18 -6.30 -8.12
N ILE A 144 17.85 -6.30 -8.16
CA ILE A 144 17.00 -5.73 -7.14
C ILE A 144 16.92 -6.72 -5.97
N SER A 145 17.22 -6.25 -4.77
CA SER A 145 17.14 -7.05 -3.55
C SER A 145 15.73 -7.56 -3.31
N ASP A 146 15.65 -8.75 -2.73
CA ASP A 146 14.42 -9.34 -2.20
C ASP A 146 13.76 -8.51 -1.08
N ASN A 147 14.44 -7.49 -0.54
CA ASN A 147 13.80 -6.50 0.36
C ASN A 147 12.75 -5.65 -0.37
N MET A 148 12.86 -5.51 -1.69
CA MET A 148 11.78 -5.01 -2.52
C MET A 148 10.95 -6.21 -3.00
N PRO A 149 9.63 -6.24 -2.78
CA PRO A 149 8.78 -7.37 -3.17
C PRO A 149 8.44 -7.34 -4.67
N TRP A 150 9.44 -7.15 -5.53
CA TRP A 150 9.27 -7.08 -6.98
C TRP A 150 8.71 -8.38 -7.57
N LYS A 151 9.02 -9.54 -6.95
CA LYS A 151 8.46 -10.84 -7.33
C LYS A 151 6.95 -10.90 -7.12
N ASP A 152 6.45 -10.35 -6.01
CA ASP A 152 5.02 -10.29 -5.74
C ASP A 152 4.35 -9.30 -6.70
N TYR A 153 4.98 -8.14 -6.95
CA TYR A 153 4.51 -7.18 -7.95
C TYR A 153 4.40 -7.81 -9.35
N ASN A 154 5.36 -8.63 -9.77
CA ASN A 154 5.30 -9.35 -11.05
C ASN A 154 4.13 -10.35 -11.14
N LEU A 155 3.73 -10.94 -10.01
CA LEU A 155 2.61 -11.89 -9.97
C LEU A 155 1.25 -11.19 -9.95
N GLU A 156 1.20 -9.99 -9.38
CA GLU A 156 -0.05 -9.28 -9.08
C GLU A 156 -0.37 -8.14 -10.05
N LEU A 157 0.65 -7.51 -10.64
CA LEU A 157 0.49 -6.38 -11.57
C LEU A 157 0.58 -6.87 -13.02
N SER A 158 -0.43 -6.50 -13.81
CA SER A 158 -0.40 -6.71 -15.25
C SER A 158 0.53 -5.72 -15.96
N ASP A 159 0.86 -5.99 -17.23
CA ASP A 159 1.61 -5.06 -18.08
C ASP A 159 0.94 -3.69 -18.17
N SER A 160 -0.41 -3.65 -18.21
CA SER A 160 -1.16 -2.39 -18.18
C SER A 160 -1.01 -1.65 -16.85
N ASP A 161 -0.94 -2.36 -15.73
CA ASP A 161 -0.77 -1.71 -14.42
C ASP A 161 0.64 -1.10 -14.32
N LEU A 162 1.65 -1.82 -14.78
CA LEU A 162 3.02 -1.32 -14.85
C LEU A 162 3.17 -0.14 -15.83
N HIS A 163 2.41 -0.14 -16.93
CA HIS A 163 2.32 1.01 -17.83
C HIS A 163 1.77 2.26 -17.10
N TYR A 164 0.64 2.15 -16.39
CA TYR A 164 0.07 3.29 -15.66
C TYR A 164 0.94 3.74 -14.49
N LEU A 165 1.56 2.80 -13.78
CA LEU A 165 2.57 3.09 -12.77
C LEU A 165 3.73 3.88 -13.37
N SER A 166 4.23 3.47 -14.55
CA SER A 166 5.29 4.19 -15.26
C SER A 166 4.86 5.61 -15.61
N GLN A 167 3.68 5.79 -16.20
CA GLN A 167 3.15 7.12 -16.54
C GLN A 167 3.08 8.03 -15.32
N TYR A 168 2.58 7.52 -14.18
CA TYR A 168 2.53 8.27 -12.94
C TYR A 168 3.93 8.67 -12.47
N LEU A 169 4.88 7.73 -12.40
CA LEU A 169 6.25 8.03 -11.98
C LEU A 169 6.93 9.06 -12.89
N HIS A 170 6.76 8.95 -14.21
CA HIS A 170 7.28 9.94 -15.16
C HIS A 170 6.66 11.32 -14.97
N SER A 171 5.36 11.40 -14.65
CA SER A 171 4.68 12.68 -14.38
C SER A 171 5.29 13.43 -13.19
N LEU A 172 5.91 12.71 -12.25
CA LEU A 172 6.53 13.30 -11.05
C LEU A 172 7.91 13.92 -11.33
N THR A 173 8.56 13.62 -12.45
CA THR A 173 9.95 14.05 -12.74
C THR A 173 10.11 15.56 -12.85
N GLY A 174 9.05 16.27 -13.28
CA GLY A 174 9.03 17.74 -13.37
C GLY A 174 8.60 18.45 -12.08
N ILE A 175 8.30 17.72 -11.00
CA ILE A 175 7.74 18.26 -9.77
C ILE A 175 8.84 18.32 -8.69
N ALA A 176 8.91 19.42 -7.94
CA ALA A 176 9.82 19.53 -6.80
C ALA A 176 9.37 18.60 -5.66
N SER A 177 10.33 18.06 -4.89
CA SER A 177 10.02 17.25 -3.69
C SER A 177 9.23 18.09 -2.68
N THR A 178 8.17 17.50 -2.14
CA THR A 178 7.40 18.08 -1.02
C THR A 178 7.90 17.44 0.27
N ASN A 179 8.53 18.24 1.14
CA ASN A 179 8.96 17.83 2.49
C ASN A 179 7.79 17.31 3.34
#